data_AF-A0A0C5BIV6-F1
#
_entry.id   AF-A0A0C5BIV6-F1
#
_cell.length_a   1.000
_cell.length_b   1.000
_cell.length_c   1.000
_cell.angle_alpha   90.00
_cell.angle_beta   90.00
_cell.angle_gamma   90.00
#
_symmetry.space_group_name_H-M   'P 1'
#
loop_
_entity.id
_entity.type
_entity.pdbx_description
1 polymer ?
#
loop_
_entity_poly.entity_id
_entity_poly.type
_entity_poly.pdbx_seq_one_letter_code
_entity_poly.pdbx_strand_id
1 'polypeptide(L)'
;MKAVLTELSAERANSSGAARLVHRAKAVILRRWSDSEFGIAELTADLAVSKSTLYAAFAAAGTTPMAVIRAQRLAAAREILSHRPPARRRDFDEVAALSGFRATETLREALRANDFVRPKSSEVL
;
A
#
# COMPACT_ATOMS: atom_id res chain seq x y z
N MET A 1 27.83 -30.64 12.81
CA MET A 1 27.86 -29.85 11.56
C MET A 1 26.58 -29.95 10.69
N LYS A 2 25.86 -31.08 10.59
CA LYS A 2 24.62 -31.18 9.75
C LYS A 2 23.42 -30.33 10.20
N ALA A 3 23.23 -30.09 11.50
CA ALA A 3 22.07 -29.36 12.03
C ALA A 3 22.03 -27.88 11.57
N VAL A 4 23.15 -27.16 11.72
CA VAL A 4 23.27 -25.73 11.37
C VAL A 4 23.06 -25.45 9.88
N LEU A 5 23.52 -26.33 9.00
CA LEU A 5 23.32 -26.20 7.53
C LEU A 5 21.86 -26.40 7.11
N THR A 6 21.11 -27.21 7.87
CA THR A 6 19.70 -27.51 7.58
C THR A 6 18.81 -26.31 7.99
N GLU A 7 19.10 -25.71 9.15
CA GLU A 7 18.40 -24.53 9.68
C GLU A 7 18.55 -23.32 8.74
N LEU A 8 19.77 -23.01 8.30
CA LEU A 8 20.05 -21.90 7.37
C LEU A 8 19.32 -22.07 6.02
N SER A 9 19.17 -23.31 5.55
CA SER A 9 18.48 -23.60 4.28
C SER A 9 16.96 -23.44 4.42
N ALA A 10 16.39 -23.88 5.54
CA ALA A 10 14.98 -23.71 5.85
C ALA A 10 14.61 -22.24 6.05
N GLU A 11 15.45 -21.45 6.73
CA GLU A 11 15.26 -20.00 6.88
C GLU A 11 15.30 -19.26 5.55
N ARG A 12 16.25 -19.60 4.66
CA ARG A 12 16.29 -19.02 3.30
C ARG A 12 15.07 -19.42 2.47
N ALA A 13 14.67 -20.69 2.51
CA ALA A 13 13.47 -21.15 1.80
C ALA A 13 12.20 -20.46 2.32
N ASN A 14 12.06 -20.31 3.65
CA ASN A 14 10.96 -19.59 4.28
C ASN A 14 10.96 -18.09 3.91
N SER A 15 12.14 -17.47 3.92
CA SER A 15 12.32 -16.08 3.49
C SER A 15 11.95 -15.89 2.01
N SER A 16 12.30 -16.86 1.16
CA SER A 16 11.89 -16.87 -0.25
C SER A 16 10.37 -17.00 -0.41
N GLY A 17 9.72 -17.78 0.46
CA GLY A 17 8.26 -17.93 0.50
C GLY A 17 7.56 -16.64 0.92
N ALA A 18 8.04 -16.02 2.00
CA ALA A 18 7.55 -14.72 2.48
C ALA A 18 7.73 -13.63 1.41
N ALA A 19 8.88 -13.55 0.76
CA ALA A 19 9.14 -12.60 -0.32
C ALA A 19 8.19 -12.81 -1.52
N ARG A 20 7.96 -14.06 -1.94
CA ARG A 20 6.98 -14.40 -2.99
C ARG A 20 5.56 -14.01 -2.58
N LEU A 21 5.18 -14.22 -1.32
CA LEU A 21 3.87 -13.81 -0.81
C LEU A 21 3.70 -12.28 -0.84
N VAL A 22 4.70 -11.53 -0.37
CA VAL A 22 4.69 -10.06 -0.41
C VAL A 22 4.61 -9.55 -1.85
N HIS A 23 5.35 -10.16 -2.78
CA HIS A 23 5.29 -9.80 -4.19
C HIS A 23 3.87 -10.01 -4.78
N ARG A 24 3.26 -11.18 -4.54
CA ARG A 24 1.88 -11.46 -4.96
C ARG A 24 0.89 -10.50 -4.31
N ALA A 25 1.05 -10.20 -3.03
CA ALA A 25 0.19 -9.26 -2.31
C ALA A 25 0.26 -7.85 -2.90
N LYS A 26 1.46 -7.36 -3.20
CA LYS A 26 1.65 -6.06 -3.87
C LYS A 26 0.97 -6.01 -5.25
N ALA A 27 0.99 -7.11 -6.00
CA ALA A 27 0.27 -7.19 -7.29
C ALA A 27 -1.26 -7.13 -7.12
N VAL A 28 -1.82 -7.75 -6.08
CA VAL A 28 -3.26 -7.62 -5.76
C VAL A 28 -3.59 -6.19 -5.35
N ILE A 29 -2.78 -5.59 -4.46
CA ILE A 29 -2.95 -4.21 -4.02
C ILE A 29 -2.94 -3.25 -5.20
N LEU A 30 -1.97 -3.39 -6.13
CA LEU A 30 -1.88 -2.54 -7.32
C LEU A 30 -3.13 -2.61 -8.23
N ARG A 31 -3.84 -3.75 -8.23
CA ARG A 31 -5.08 -3.90 -9.00
C ARG A 31 -6.33 -3.39 -8.29
N ARG A 32 -6.32 -3.32 -6.97
CA ARG A 32 -7.54 -3.10 -6.15
C ARG A 32 -7.48 -1.89 -5.22
N TRP A 33 -6.37 -1.15 -5.17
CA TRP A 33 -6.18 -0.05 -4.22
C TRP A 33 -7.28 1.03 -4.27
N SER A 34 -7.91 1.28 -5.43
CA SER A 34 -8.95 2.30 -5.59
C SER A 34 -10.31 1.89 -5.00
N ASP A 35 -10.54 0.60 -4.75
CA ASP A 35 -11.73 0.11 -4.07
C ASP A 35 -11.65 0.49 -2.58
N SER A 36 -12.62 1.26 -2.07
CA SER A 36 -12.64 1.73 -0.68
C SER A 36 -12.92 0.60 0.32
N GLU A 37 -13.56 -0.47 -0.13
CA GLU A 37 -13.86 -1.64 0.69
C GLU A 37 -12.68 -2.62 0.74
N PHE A 38 -11.73 -2.51 -0.20
CA PHE A 38 -10.53 -3.32 -0.19
C PHE A 38 -9.64 -3.04 1.03
N GLY A 39 -9.43 -4.06 1.84
CA GLY A 39 -8.59 -4.03 3.03
C GLY A 39 -7.88 -5.37 3.26
N ILE A 40 -7.53 -5.63 4.51
CA ILE A 40 -6.73 -6.82 4.87
C ILE A 40 -7.53 -8.11 4.66
N ALA A 41 -8.83 -8.10 4.96
CA ALA A 41 -9.67 -9.29 4.85
C ALA A 41 -9.78 -9.74 3.39
N GLU A 42 -10.03 -8.80 2.49
CA GLU A 42 -10.14 -8.98 1.05
C GLU A 42 -8.80 -9.46 0.48
N LEU A 43 -7.69 -8.84 0.90
CA LEU A 43 -6.35 -9.25 0.48
C LEU A 43 -6.01 -10.68 0.92
N THR A 44 -6.36 -11.07 2.15
CA THR A 44 -6.15 -12.45 2.62
C THR A 44 -7.00 -13.47 1.86
N ALA A 45 -8.24 -13.10 1.53
CA ALA A 45 -9.13 -13.94 0.74
C ALA A 45 -8.59 -14.14 -0.68
N ASP A 46 -8.20 -13.07 -1.37
CA ASP A 46 -7.63 -13.11 -2.73
C ASP A 46 -6.34 -13.93 -2.81
N LEU A 47 -5.56 -13.98 -1.73
CA LEU A 47 -4.29 -14.70 -1.67
C LEU A 47 -4.42 -16.14 -1.14
N ALA A 48 -5.60 -16.50 -0.59
CA ALA A 48 -5.85 -17.75 0.12
C ALA A 48 -4.84 -18.01 1.26
N VAL A 49 -4.58 -16.99 2.09
CA VAL A 49 -3.66 -17.09 3.26
C VAL A 49 -4.31 -16.53 4.52
N SER A 50 -3.82 -16.96 5.69
CA SER A 50 -4.26 -16.37 6.96
C SER A 50 -3.75 -14.94 7.14
N LYS A 51 -4.42 -14.15 7.99
CA LYS A 51 -3.93 -12.82 8.42
C LYS A 51 -2.54 -12.92 9.03
N SER A 52 -2.32 -13.86 9.95
CA SER A 52 -1.03 -14.03 10.64
C SER A 52 0.11 -14.31 9.66
N THR A 53 -0.11 -15.18 8.67
CA THR A 53 0.88 -15.47 7.61
C THR A 53 1.18 -14.22 6.78
N LEU A 54 0.16 -13.45 6.40
CA LEU A 54 0.32 -12.22 5.64
C LEU A 54 1.11 -11.16 6.43
N TYR A 55 0.74 -10.93 7.70
CA TYR A 55 1.46 -9.98 8.56
C TYR A 55 2.90 -10.40 8.82
N ALA A 56 3.16 -11.68 9.09
CA ALA A 56 4.52 -12.19 9.29
C ALA A 56 5.40 -11.96 8.04
N ALA A 57 4.86 -12.23 6.85
CA ALA A 57 5.57 -12.01 5.60
C ALA A 57 5.87 -10.52 5.34
N PHE A 58 4.93 -9.61 5.62
CA PHE A 58 5.16 -8.18 5.50
C PHE A 58 6.10 -7.63 6.58
N ALA A 59 6.05 -8.17 7.81
CA ALA A 59 6.96 -7.80 8.88
C ALA A 59 8.41 -8.18 8.52
N ALA A 60 8.63 -9.36 7.93
CA ALA A 60 9.93 -9.74 7.37
C ALA A 60 10.42 -8.79 6.26
N ALA A 61 9.50 -8.08 5.60
CA ALA A 61 9.79 -7.04 4.61
C ALA A 61 9.85 -5.62 5.21
N GLY A 62 9.80 -5.47 6.54
CA GLY A 62 9.90 -4.19 7.24
C GLY A 62 8.67 -3.29 7.13
N THR A 63 7.49 -3.85 6.83
CA THR A 63 6.26 -3.04 6.64
C THR A 63 5.01 -3.79 7.13
N THR A 64 3.83 -3.20 6.91
CA THR A 64 2.54 -3.85 7.16
C THR A 64 1.70 -3.86 5.88
N PRO A 65 0.79 -4.83 5.70
CA PRO A 65 -0.08 -4.86 4.52
C PRO A 65 -0.91 -3.58 4.37
N MET A 66 -1.44 -3.05 5.48
CA MET A 66 -2.25 -1.82 5.47
C MET A 66 -1.42 -0.58 5.12
N ALA A 67 -0.17 -0.51 5.57
CA ALA A 67 0.73 0.58 5.19
C ALA A 67 0.96 0.60 3.68
N VAL A 68 1.13 -0.56 3.05
CA VAL A 68 1.32 -0.65 1.60
C VAL A 68 0.06 -0.27 0.82
N ILE A 69 -1.13 -0.70 1.26
CA ILE A 69 -2.40 -0.26 0.66
C ILE A 69 -2.53 1.25 0.75
N ARG A 70 -2.33 1.83 1.94
CA ARG A 70 -2.41 3.28 2.15
C ARG A 70 -1.38 4.05 1.34
N ALA A 71 -0.16 3.54 1.21
CA ALA A 71 0.90 4.16 0.41
C ALA A 71 0.51 4.20 -1.08
N GLN A 72 -0.05 3.10 -1.61
CA GLN A 72 -0.53 3.07 -3.00
C GLN A 72 -1.67 4.07 -3.24
N ARG A 73 -2.65 4.12 -2.33
CA ARG A 73 -3.75 5.08 -2.37
C ARG A 73 -3.24 6.53 -2.32
N LEU A 74 -2.29 6.80 -1.43
CA LEU A 74 -1.70 8.13 -1.29
C LEU A 74 -0.92 8.53 -2.54
N ALA A 75 -0.15 7.62 -3.14
CA ALA A 75 0.58 7.88 -4.38
C ALA A 75 -0.37 8.30 -5.52
N ALA A 76 -1.47 7.57 -5.70
CA ALA A 76 -2.49 7.91 -6.69
C ALA A 76 -3.17 9.26 -6.38
N ALA A 77 -3.51 9.52 -5.12
CA ALA A 77 -4.09 10.80 -4.73
C ALA A 77 -3.17 11.99 -5.05
N ARG A 78 -1.86 11.82 -4.81
CA ARG A 78 -0.84 12.83 -5.15
C ARG A 78 -0.79 13.06 -6.65
N GLU A 79 -0.79 11.99 -7.44
CA GLU A 79 -0.79 12.07 -8.90
C GLU A 79 -2.02 12.83 -9.41
N ILE A 80 -3.22 12.48 -8.94
CA ILE A 80 -4.46 13.19 -9.34
C ILE A 80 -4.38 14.67 -8.95
N LEU A 81 -3.92 14.97 -7.73
CA LEU A 81 -3.80 16.36 -7.27
C LEU A 81 -2.76 17.14 -8.06
N SER A 82 -1.64 16.55 -8.46
CA SER A 82 -0.60 17.23 -9.24
C SER A 82 -1.07 17.67 -10.62
N HIS A 83 -2.02 16.95 -11.24
CA HIS A 83 -2.55 17.26 -12.58
C HIS A 83 -3.76 18.21 -12.58
N ARG A 84 -4.24 18.64 -11.41
CA ARG A 84 -5.40 19.57 -11.30
C ARG A 84 -4.95 21.03 -11.12
N PRO A 85 -5.77 22.03 -11.48
CA PRO A 85 -5.62 23.42 -11.04
C PRO A 85 -5.76 23.57 -9.51
N PRO A 86 -5.43 24.72 -8.88
CA PRO A 86 -5.61 25.00 -7.45
C PRO A 86 -6.88 24.38 -6.86
N ALA A 87 -6.72 23.35 -6.03
CA ALA A 87 -7.82 22.51 -5.57
C ALA A 87 -8.71 23.26 -4.56
N ARG A 88 -10.02 23.29 -4.83
CA ARG A 88 -11.07 23.69 -3.88
C ARG A 88 -11.33 22.53 -2.92
N ARG A 89 -12.03 22.78 -1.80
CA ARG A 89 -12.36 21.73 -0.82
C ARG A 89 -13.01 20.48 -1.44
N ARG A 90 -13.92 20.68 -2.40
CA ARG A 90 -14.64 19.61 -3.13
C ARG A 90 -13.69 18.67 -3.89
N ASP A 91 -12.55 19.16 -4.35
CA ASP A 91 -11.57 18.33 -5.06
C ASP A 91 -10.98 17.25 -4.16
N PHE A 92 -10.85 17.51 -2.86
CA PHE A 92 -10.34 16.50 -1.94
C PHE A 92 -11.34 15.37 -1.68
N ASP A 93 -12.64 15.66 -1.67
CA ASP A 93 -13.67 14.63 -1.49
C ASP A 93 -13.68 13.68 -2.69
N GLU A 94 -13.60 14.24 -3.89
CA GLU A 94 -13.51 13.47 -5.13
C GLU A 94 -12.19 12.68 -5.20
N VAL A 95 -11.05 13.29 -4.90
CA VAL A 95 -9.75 12.62 -4.89
C VAL A 95 -9.73 11.50 -3.85
N ALA A 96 -10.34 11.69 -2.68
CA ALA A 96 -10.45 10.63 -1.68
C ALA A 96 -11.21 9.43 -2.23
N ALA A 97 -12.37 9.64 -2.84
CA ALA A 97 -13.17 8.59 -3.45
C ALA A 97 -12.42 7.88 -4.58
N LEU A 98 -11.83 8.63 -5.53
CA LEU A 98 -11.06 8.09 -6.64
C LEU A 98 -9.83 7.31 -6.16
N SER A 99 -9.27 7.69 -5.01
CA SER A 99 -8.07 7.09 -4.47
C SER A 99 -8.32 5.98 -3.46
N GLY A 100 -9.57 5.54 -3.29
CA GLY A 100 -9.94 4.47 -2.36
C GLY A 100 -9.88 4.86 -0.88
N PHE A 101 -9.80 6.14 -0.54
CA PHE A 101 -9.99 6.61 0.83
C PHE A 101 -11.48 6.71 1.15
N ARG A 102 -11.90 6.13 2.28
CA ARG A 102 -13.30 6.18 2.73
C ARG A 102 -13.74 7.58 3.19
N ALA A 103 -12.79 8.43 3.55
CA ALA A 103 -13.07 9.78 4.05
C ALA A 103 -11.96 10.76 3.65
N THR A 104 -12.37 11.99 3.36
CA THR A 104 -11.49 13.09 2.97
C THR A 104 -10.51 13.47 4.08
N GLU A 105 -10.92 13.38 5.34
CA GLU A 105 -10.07 13.66 6.49
C GLU A 105 -8.88 12.69 6.55
N THR A 106 -9.11 11.40 6.30
CA THR A 106 -8.05 10.40 6.25
C THR A 106 -7.06 10.66 5.11
N LEU A 107 -7.54 11.09 3.94
CA LEU A 107 -6.65 11.51 2.85
C LEU A 107 -5.81 12.73 3.27
N ARG A 108 -6.43 13.76 3.87
CA ARG A 108 -5.73 14.97 4.30
C ARG A 108 -4.68 14.69 5.36
N GLU A 109 -4.99 13.83 6.33
CA GLU A 109 -4.03 13.37 7.33
C GLU A 109 -2.85 12.64 6.68
N ALA A 110 -3.12 11.72 5.75
CA ALA A 110 -2.07 10.99 5.04
C ALA A 110 -1.17 11.92 4.20
N LEU A 111 -1.75 12.93 3.54
CA LEU A 111 -0.99 13.94 2.80
C LEU A 111 -0.10 14.77 3.72
N ARG A 112 -0.63 15.23 4.86
CA ARG A 112 0.14 15.98 5.88
C ARG A 112 1.26 15.15 6.47
N ALA A 113 0.99 13.91 6.85
CA ALA A 113 1.96 13.01 7.45
C ALA A 113 3.11 12.60 6.51
N ASN A 114 2.99 12.88 5.21
CA ASN A 114 4.02 12.59 4.22
C ASN A 114 4.53 13.86 3.53
N ASP A 115 4.31 15.03 4.14
CA ASP A 115 4.77 16.35 3.66
C ASP A 115 4.44 16.62 2.19
N PHE A 116 3.23 16.25 1.75
CA PHE A 116 2.82 16.51 0.37
C PHE A 116 2.72 18.02 0.12
N VAL A 117 3.65 18.53 -0.68
CA VAL A 117 3.59 19.85 -1.29
C VAL A 117 3.19 19.68 -2.74
N ARG A 118 2.18 20.44 -3.17
CA ARG A 118 1.75 20.41 -4.56
C ARG A 118 2.81 21.09 -5.45
N PRO A 119 3.15 20.51 -6.62
CA PRO A 119 4.00 21.19 -7.58
C PRO A 119 3.37 22.51 -8.02
N LYS A 120 4.18 23.56 -8.19
CA LYS A 120 3.70 24.81 -8.80
C LYS A 120 3.49 24.55 -10.29
N SER A 121 2.46 25.18 -10.89
CA SER A 121 2.08 24.97 -12.29
C SER A 121 3.19 25.23 -13.32
N SER A 122 4.33 25.80 -12.91
CA SER A 122 5.50 26.10 -13.74
C SER A 122 6.57 24.99 -13.78
N GLU A 123 6.44 23.90 -13.00
CA GLU A 123 7.47 22.83 -12.90
C GLU A 123 7.12 21.54 -13.64
N VAL A 124 5.97 21.48 -14.32
CA VAL A 124 5.56 20.31 -15.12
C VAL A 124 5.72 20.67 -16.60
N LEU A 125 6.95 20.53 -17.10
CA LEU A 125 7.31 20.62 -18.51
C LEU A 125 7.77 19.23 -18.99
#